data_AF-A0A6J4SVM2-F1
#
_entry.id   AF-A0A6J4SVM2-F1
#
_cell.length_a   1.000
_cell.length_b   1.000
_cell.length_c   1.000
_cell.angle_alpha   90.00
_cell.angle_beta   90.00
_cell.angle_gamma   90.00
#
_symmetry.space_group_name_H-M   'P 1'
#
loop_
_entity.id
_entity.type
_entity.pdbx_description
1 polymer ?
#
loop_
_entity_poly.entity_id
_entity_poly.type
_entity_poly.pdbx_seq_one_letter_code
_entity_poly.pdbx_strand_id
1 'polypeptide(L)'
;MCPYVNFEGGAAPRKGWFAFYDPPRYSSGYAALFQTMAFVPETHMLKPYLQRVQSTYRLMASMIKESSKQAKELIESKKEAEKAVLRQTEFALAWTIDSSRWDTIAFKGYEAVSKVSEVTGMPRLYYDHSKPFEKKIIYYNYYKPGNIISAPKAYIIPQGWHEVIDILKLNGVVMNRFLKDTTIETETYKIEDYKSFAKPYEKHHKNYDIVTTKKEQSIHFLKGDYIVFCNQPCKRYLVEMLEPSADDSFFSWNFFDAILQQKEGYSDYRWEDVAADYLRLHPQIKQLLEDKKKTDTAFAASSTAQLNFVYKNSPYYEPSHLRYPVYRVVK
;
A
#
# COMPACT_ATOMS: atom_id res chain seq x y z
N MET A 1 30.66 -4.24 -6.34
CA MET A 1 29.48 -5.00 -5.88
C MET A 1 28.38 -4.77 -6.91
N CYS A 2 27.70 -5.82 -7.37
CA CYS A 2 26.57 -5.69 -8.29
C CYS A 2 25.27 -5.64 -7.47
N PRO A 3 24.32 -4.73 -7.76
CA PRO A 3 23.01 -4.71 -7.12
C PRO A 3 22.21 -5.99 -7.40
N TYR A 4 21.10 -6.18 -6.66
CA TYR A 4 20.22 -7.35 -6.76
C TYR A 4 19.67 -7.58 -8.17
N VAL A 5 19.95 -8.76 -8.73
CA VAL A 5 19.58 -9.17 -10.09
C VAL A 5 18.08 -9.31 -10.24
N ASN A 6 17.44 -8.31 -10.87
CA ASN A 6 16.03 -8.38 -11.24
C ASN A 6 15.89 -9.02 -12.63
N PHE A 7 15.14 -10.11 -12.71
CA PHE A 7 14.89 -10.86 -13.95
C PHE A 7 13.54 -10.49 -14.62
N GLU A 8 12.73 -9.66 -13.97
CA GLU A 8 11.42 -9.25 -14.49
C GLU A 8 11.56 -8.43 -15.79
N GLY A 9 10.68 -8.68 -16.76
CA GLY A 9 10.67 -8.00 -18.06
C GLY A 9 11.63 -8.55 -19.12
N GLY A 10 12.33 -9.65 -18.86
CA GLY A 10 13.17 -10.33 -19.86
C GLY A 10 14.32 -9.45 -20.36
N ALA A 11 14.77 -8.49 -19.55
CA ALA A 11 15.81 -7.54 -19.90
C ALA A 11 17.13 -8.31 -20.06
N ALA A 12 17.44 -8.68 -21.30
CA ALA A 12 18.82 -8.89 -21.69
C ALA A 12 19.61 -7.65 -21.20
N PRO A 13 20.83 -7.81 -20.66
CA PRO A 13 21.65 -6.70 -20.14
C PRO A 13 21.84 -5.51 -21.11
N ARG A 14 21.50 -5.72 -22.40
CA ARG A 14 21.46 -4.73 -23.47
C ARG A 14 20.40 -3.63 -23.30
N LYS A 15 19.28 -3.87 -22.62
CA LYS A 15 18.18 -2.89 -22.49
C LYS A 15 18.28 -2.00 -21.24
N GLY A 16 19.36 -2.16 -20.47
CA GLY A 16 19.45 -1.60 -19.12
C GLY A 16 18.61 -2.40 -18.12
N TRP A 17 18.80 -2.10 -16.84
CA TRP A 17 18.22 -2.88 -15.76
C TRP A 17 17.67 -1.95 -14.68
N PHE A 18 16.42 -2.19 -14.30
CA PHE A 18 15.71 -1.46 -13.26
C PHE A 18 16.02 -2.05 -11.87
N ALA A 19 16.35 -1.18 -10.93
CA ALA A 19 16.36 -1.53 -9.52
C ALA A 19 15.00 -2.13 -9.14
N PHE A 20 15.02 -3.11 -8.25
CA PHE A 20 13.79 -3.64 -7.69
C PHE A 20 13.30 -2.68 -6.61
N TYR A 21 12.03 -2.29 -6.70
CA TYR A 21 11.38 -1.52 -5.66
C TYR A 21 10.84 -2.49 -4.61
N ASP A 22 11.32 -2.33 -3.37
CA ASP A 22 10.89 -3.09 -2.20
C ASP A 22 9.82 -2.29 -1.42
N PRO A 23 8.53 -2.40 -1.76
CA PRO A 23 7.47 -1.81 -0.94
C PRO A 23 7.37 -2.53 0.43
N PRO A 24 6.61 -1.96 1.39
CA PRO A 24 6.55 -2.41 2.78
C PRO A 24 6.40 -3.91 3.05
N ARG A 25 5.81 -4.69 2.13
CA ARG A 25 5.70 -6.15 2.27
C ARG A 25 7.03 -6.91 2.27
N TYR A 26 8.07 -6.36 1.65
CA TYR A 26 9.41 -6.99 1.61
C TYR A 26 10.21 -6.59 2.85
N SER A 27 11.09 -7.47 3.35
CA SER A 27 11.84 -7.23 4.59
C SER A 27 12.69 -5.95 4.57
N SER A 28 13.27 -5.60 3.42
CA SER A 28 14.02 -4.35 3.21
C SER A 28 13.11 -3.12 3.21
N GLY A 29 11.97 -3.19 2.51
CA GLY A 29 10.95 -2.15 2.51
C GLY A 29 10.37 -1.91 3.92
N TYR A 30 10.01 -2.99 4.62
CA TYR A 30 9.57 -2.97 6.01
C TYR A 30 10.59 -2.29 6.93
N ALA A 31 11.87 -2.71 6.89
CA ALA A 31 12.91 -2.11 7.73
C ALA A 31 13.10 -0.60 7.46
N ALA A 32 12.94 -0.17 6.20
CA ALA A 32 13.03 1.23 5.81
C ALA A 32 11.94 2.12 6.43
N LEU A 33 10.79 1.54 6.80
CA LEU A 33 9.74 2.26 7.54
C LEU A 33 10.20 2.71 8.93
N PHE A 34 11.20 2.02 9.50
CA PHE A 34 11.79 2.29 10.82
C PHE A 34 13.22 2.83 10.72
N GLN A 35 13.53 3.54 9.63
CA GLN A 35 14.80 4.22 9.39
C GLN A 35 16.00 3.27 9.59
N THR A 36 15.81 2.01 9.21
CA THR A 36 16.79 0.95 9.43
C THR A 36 17.28 0.43 8.09
N MET A 37 18.60 0.40 7.91
CA MET A 37 19.21 -0.22 6.74
C MET A 37 19.04 -1.73 6.80
N ALA A 38 18.65 -2.33 5.69
CA ALA A 38 18.44 -3.76 5.56
C ALA A 38 19.08 -4.28 4.27
N PHE A 39 19.49 -5.54 4.32
CA PHE A 39 20.07 -6.26 3.20
C PHE A 39 19.38 -7.62 3.11
N VAL A 40 18.92 -7.95 1.91
CA VAL A 40 18.31 -9.26 1.62
C VAL A 40 19.27 -10.00 0.67
N PRO A 41 20.10 -10.92 1.18
CA PRO A 41 20.99 -11.69 0.33
C PRO A 41 20.27 -12.87 -0.30
N GLU A 42 20.35 -12.98 -1.62
CA GLU A 42 19.87 -14.13 -2.36
C GLU A 42 21.03 -14.90 -2.99
N THR A 43 21.24 -16.13 -2.50
CA THR A 43 22.25 -17.02 -3.09
C THR A 43 21.67 -17.78 -4.27
N HIS A 44 22.38 -17.81 -5.39
CA HIS A 44 21.91 -18.49 -6.59
C HIS A 44 21.64 -19.99 -6.34
N MET A 45 20.39 -20.42 -6.51
CA MET A 45 19.91 -21.78 -6.18
C MET A 45 20.68 -22.94 -6.83
N LEU A 46 21.32 -22.71 -7.99
CA LEU A 46 22.07 -23.72 -8.74
C LEU A 46 23.50 -23.93 -8.21
N LYS A 47 23.96 -23.12 -7.26
CA LYS A 47 25.27 -23.32 -6.63
C LYS A 47 25.20 -24.45 -5.59
N PRO A 48 26.29 -25.21 -5.40
CA PRO A 48 26.36 -26.26 -4.38
C PRO A 48 25.91 -25.74 -3.01
N TYR A 49 25.10 -26.54 -2.31
CA TYR A 49 24.51 -26.13 -1.02
C TYR A 49 25.55 -25.61 -0.03
N LEU A 50 26.67 -26.32 0.14
CA LEU A 50 27.76 -25.91 1.03
C LEU A 50 28.29 -24.50 0.69
N GLN A 51 28.45 -24.18 -0.59
CA GLN A 51 28.93 -22.86 -1.02
C GLN A 51 27.90 -21.77 -0.72
N ARG A 52 26.59 -22.06 -0.88
CA ARG A 52 25.52 -21.11 -0.52
C ARG A 52 25.53 -20.82 0.98
N VAL A 53 25.61 -21.85 1.81
CA VAL A 53 25.70 -21.71 3.28
C VAL A 53 26.94 -20.89 3.68
N GLN A 54 28.11 -21.24 3.13
CA GLN A 54 29.35 -20.53 3.43
C GLN A 54 29.31 -19.07 2.96
N SER A 55 28.70 -18.79 1.80
CA SER A 55 28.53 -17.43 1.28
C SER A 55 27.66 -16.59 2.21
N THR A 56 26.50 -17.09 2.63
CA THR A 56 25.61 -16.39 3.56
C THR A 56 26.28 -16.18 4.91
N TYR A 57 26.97 -17.21 5.44
CA TYR A 57 27.73 -17.10 6.68
C TYR A 57 28.80 -16.00 6.62
N ARG A 58 29.61 -15.99 5.56
CA ARG A 58 30.67 -14.98 5.38
C ARG A 58 30.10 -13.58 5.23
N LEU A 59 28.97 -13.43 4.54
CA LEU A 59 28.28 -12.15 4.45
C LEU A 59 27.82 -11.67 5.83
N MET A 60 27.14 -12.52 6.60
CA MET A 60 26.71 -12.17 7.97
C MET A 60 27.90 -11.78 8.86
N ALA A 61 28.97 -12.57 8.85
CA ALA A 61 30.18 -12.28 9.61
C ALA A 61 30.81 -10.93 9.20
N SER A 62 30.81 -10.63 7.90
CA SER A 62 31.32 -9.35 7.38
C SER A 62 30.42 -8.19 7.80
N MET A 63 29.09 -8.34 7.68
CA MET A 63 28.13 -7.32 8.11
C MET A 63 28.28 -7.02 9.60
N ILE A 64 28.32 -8.03 10.46
CA ILE A 64 28.49 -7.87 11.91
C ILE A 64 29.81 -7.19 12.22
N LYS A 65 30.91 -7.61 11.59
CA LYS A 65 32.24 -7.04 11.81
C LYS A 65 32.28 -5.56 11.41
N GLU A 66 31.81 -5.23 10.20
CA GLU A 66 31.89 -3.86 9.69
C GLU A 66 30.87 -2.94 10.38
N SER A 67 29.66 -3.42 10.70
CA SER A 67 28.69 -2.64 11.48
C SER A 67 29.17 -2.38 12.90
N SER A 68 29.86 -3.34 13.53
CA SER A 68 30.44 -3.14 14.88
C SER A 68 31.52 -2.07 14.89
N LYS A 69 32.35 -2.00 13.84
CA LYS A 69 33.36 -0.94 13.70
C LYS A 69 32.75 0.44 13.50
N GLN A 70 31.61 0.51 12.81
CA GLN A 70 30.90 1.76 12.47
C GLN A 70 29.68 2.01 13.38
N ALA A 71 29.61 1.32 14.52
CA ALA A 71 28.39 1.26 15.31
C ALA A 71 27.93 2.65 15.77
N LYS A 72 28.88 3.51 16.13
CA LYS A 72 28.60 4.88 16.57
C LYS A 72 27.92 5.68 15.45
N GLU A 73 28.54 5.72 14.28
CA GLU A 73 28.04 6.46 13.11
C GLU A 73 26.67 5.94 12.67
N LEU A 74 26.47 4.61 12.69
CA LEU A 74 25.21 3.97 12.33
C LEU A 74 24.08 4.33 13.30
N ILE A 75 24.35 4.29 14.61
CA ILE A 75 23.37 4.66 15.64
C ILE A 75 23.03 6.14 15.55
N GLU A 76 24.02 7.01 15.35
CA GLU A 76 23.81 8.45 15.17
C GLU A 76 22.99 8.75 13.91
N SER A 77 23.34 8.12 12.78
CA SER A 77 22.59 8.27 11.53
C SER A 77 21.13 7.84 11.67
N LYS A 78 20.86 6.72 12.34
CA LYS A 78 19.49 6.28 12.62
C LYS A 78 18.71 7.29 13.46
N LYS A 79 19.31 7.80 14.55
CA LYS A 79 18.66 8.82 15.41
C LYS A 79 18.33 10.09 14.64
N GLU A 80 19.22 10.54 13.76
CA GLU A 80 18.97 11.72 12.93
C GLU A 80 17.86 11.45 11.90
N ALA A 81 17.82 10.25 11.31
CA ALA A 81 16.73 9.86 10.41
C ALA A 81 15.37 9.79 11.15
N GLU A 82 15.32 9.25 12.36
CA GLU A 82 14.11 9.23 13.21
C GLU A 82 13.63 10.66 13.51
N LYS A 83 14.55 11.57 13.91
CA LYS A 83 14.22 12.99 14.11
C LYS A 83 13.75 13.69 12.83
N ALA A 84 14.32 13.34 11.67
CA ALA A 84 13.89 13.88 10.38
C ALA A 84 12.45 13.45 10.07
N VAL A 85 12.13 12.16 10.25
CA VAL A 85 10.79 11.62 10.04
C VAL A 85 9.77 12.25 10.99
N LEU A 86 10.11 12.49 12.26
CA LEU A 86 9.21 13.18 13.20
C LEU A 86 8.82 14.58 12.71
N ARG A 87 9.78 15.32 12.14
CA ARG A 87 9.58 16.68 11.56
C ARG A 87 8.90 16.66 10.20
N GLN A 88 8.96 15.55 9.48
CA GLN A 88 8.39 15.41 8.15
C GLN A 88 6.87 15.52 8.19
N THR A 89 6.29 16.37 7.33
CA THR A 89 4.84 16.61 7.25
C THR A 89 4.20 15.89 6.07
N GLU A 90 4.94 15.69 4.99
CA GLU A 90 4.46 15.07 3.75
C GLU A 90 5.14 13.73 3.50
N PHE A 91 4.39 12.73 3.08
CA PHE A 91 4.86 11.36 2.85
C PHE A 91 4.42 10.89 1.47
N ALA A 92 5.36 10.39 0.68
CA ALA A 92 5.06 9.70 -0.57
C ALA A 92 4.61 8.28 -0.26
N LEU A 93 3.47 7.87 -0.82
CA LEU A 93 2.89 6.55 -0.61
C LEU A 93 3.08 5.59 -1.79
N ALA A 94 3.66 6.09 -2.89
CA ALA A 94 3.97 5.32 -4.08
C ALA A 94 5.27 5.81 -4.72
N TRP A 95 5.96 4.93 -5.44
CA TRP A 95 7.23 5.22 -6.09
C TRP A 95 7.26 4.66 -7.51
N THR A 96 7.69 5.47 -8.47
CA THR A 96 7.81 5.07 -9.89
C THR A 96 9.23 5.30 -10.38
N ILE A 97 9.72 4.43 -11.25
CA ILE A 97 11.10 4.57 -11.76
C ILE A 97 11.26 5.86 -12.55
N ASP A 98 12.35 6.59 -12.30
CA ASP A 98 12.77 7.72 -13.13
C ASP A 98 13.75 7.27 -14.22
N SER A 99 13.22 6.89 -15.37
CA SER A 99 14.05 6.46 -16.51
C SER A 99 14.86 7.59 -17.16
N SER A 100 14.71 8.85 -16.72
CA SER A 100 15.52 9.97 -17.20
C SER A 100 16.91 10.03 -16.57
N ARG A 101 17.12 9.28 -15.47
CA ARG A 101 18.37 9.23 -14.71
C ARG A 101 18.82 7.79 -14.58
N TRP A 102 20.13 7.55 -14.70
CA TRP A 102 20.69 6.22 -14.55
C TRP A 102 22.14 6.28 -14.11
N ASP A 103 22.57 5.23 -13.44
CA ASP A 103 23.97 4.94 -13.19
C ASP A 103 24.48 3.88 -14.18
N THR A 104 25.78 3.60 -14.14
CA THR A 104 26.38 2.50 -14.89
C THR A 104 27.08 1.54 -13.94
N ILE A 105 26.77 0.25 -14.05
CA ILE A 105 27.37 -0.80 -13.21
C ILE A 105 28.19 -1.75 -14.07
N ALA A 106 29.30 -2.25 -13.50
CA ALA A 106 30.04 -3.36 -14.09
C ALA A 106 29.29 -4.67 -13.82
N PHE A 107 28.93 -5.39 -14.87
CA PHE A 107 28.20 -6.64 -14.82
C PHE A 107 29.01 -7.77 -15.45
N LYS A 108 29.13 -8.87 -14.72
CA LYS A 108 29.77 -10.11 -15.17
C LYS A 108 28.70 -11.15 -15.42
N GLY A 109 28.74 -11.79 -16.57
CA GLY A 109 27.75 -12.80 -16.96
C GLY A 109 28.29 -13.78 -17.99
N TYR A 110 27.41 -14.63 -18.48
CA TYR A 110 27.68 -15.58 -19.56
C TYR A 110 26.78 -15.26 -20.74
N GLU A 111 27.25 -15.50 -21.97
CA GLU A 111 26.44 -15.24 -23.15
C GLU A 111 25.13 -16.06 -23.12
N ALA A 112 24.00 -15.36 -23.26
CA ALA A 112 22.69 -15.97 -23.40
C ALA A 112 22.50 -16.40 -24.85
N VAL A 113 22.36 -17.70 -25.07
CA VAL A 113 22.07 -18.32 -26.36
C VAL A 113 20.79 -19.14 -26.29
N SER A 114 20.23 -19.45 -27.45
CA SER A 114 19.07 -20.34 -27.54
C SER A 114 19.54 -21.77 -27.76
N LYS A 115 19.03 -22.71 -26.96
CA LYS A 115 19.26 -24.15 -27.11
C LYS A 115 17.89 -24.83 -27.29
N VAL A 116 17.78 -25.86 -28.12
CA VAL A 116 16.52 -26.63 -28.23
C VAL A 116 16.30 -27.42 -26.94
N SER A 117 15.09 -27.33 -26.40
CA SER A 117 14.64 -28.13 -25.26
C SER A 117 14.42 -29.57 -25.70
N GLU A 118 15.08 -30.52 -25.04
CA GLU A 118 14.88 -31.96 -25.30
C GLU A 118 13.48 -32.45 -24.86
N VAL A 119 12.83 -31.73 -23.94
CA VAL A 119 11.50 -32.10 -23.42
C VAL A 119 10.38 -31.63 -24.36
N THR A 120 10.53 -30.45 -24.98
CA THR A 120 9.45 -29.80 -25.72
C THR A 120 9.76 -29.59 -27.21
N GLY A 121 11.00 -29.80 -27.64
CA GLY A 121 11.47 -29.46 -28.98
C GLY A 121 11.54 -27.95 -29.26
N MET A 122 11.22 -27.10 -28.28
CA MET A 122 11.16 -25.65 -28.45
C MET A 122 12.47 -24.95 -28.03
N PRO A 123 12.79 -23.78 -28.60
CA PRO A 123 13.89 -22.93 -28.12
C PRO A 123 13.77 -22.61 -26.63
N ARG A 124 14.86 -22.78 -25.87
CA ARG A 124 14.98 -22.36 -24.47
C ARG A 124 16.24 -21.53 -24.26
N LEU A 125 16.17 -20.66 -23.26
CA LEU A 125 17.32 -19.90 -22.79
C LEU A 125 18.42 -20.84 -22.24
N TYR A 126 19.66 -20.60 -22.66
CA TYR A 126 20.85 -21.27 -22.17
C TYR A 126 21.98 -20.26 -22.00
N TYR A 127 22.64 -20.28 -20.85
CA TYR A 127 23.81 -19.45 -20.59
C TYR A 127 25.07 -20.26 -20.87
N ASP A 128 25.86 -19.86 -21.86
CA ASP A 128 27.08 -20.57 -22.25
C ASP A 128 28.24 -20.24 -21.30
N HIS A 129 28.51 -21.15 -20.36
CA HIS A 129 29.55 -20.98 -19.36
C HIS A 129 30.98 -20.90 -19.94
N SER A 130 31.18 -21.31 -21.21
CA SER A 130 32.45 -21.17 -21.91
C SER A 130 32.71 -19.74 -22.43
N LYS A 131 31.67 -18.89 -22.43
CA LYS A 131 31.72 -17.52 -22.96
C LYS A 131 31.36 -16.50 -21.86
N PRO A 132 32.23 -16.32 -20.85
CA PRO A 132 32.05 -15.25 -19.88
C PRO A 132 32.24 -13.89 -20.55
N PHE A 133 31.52 -12.88 -20.07
CA PHE A 133 31.72 -11.49 -20.45
C PHE A 133 31.69 -10.58 -19.23
N GLU A 134 32.33 -9.42 -19.38
CA GLU A 134 32.20 -8.29 -18.48
C GLU A 134 31.81 -7.05 -19.29
N LYS A 135 30.71 -6.41 -18.91
CA LYS A 135 30.16 -5.25 -19.62
C LYS A 135 29.66 -4.22 -18.62
N LYS A 136 29.77 -2.95 -19.00
CA LYS A 136 29.07 -1.86 -18.34
C LYS A 136 27.62 -1.84 -18.81
N ILE A 137 26.67 -1.84 -17.89
CA ILE A 137 25.24 -1.78 -18.21
C ILE A 137 24.58 -0.62 -17.50
N ILE A 138 23.52 -0.09 -18.12
CA ILE A 138 22.69 0.97 -17.56
C ILE A 138 21.90 0.40 -16.38
N TYR A 139 21.90 1.11 -15.25
CA TYR A 139 21.17 0.76 -14.05
C TYR A 139 20.27 1.92 -13.62
N TYR A 140 18.96 1.72 -13.69
CA TYR A 140 17.96 2.69 -13.29
C TYR A 140 17.60 2.45 -11.82
N ASN A 141 18.12 3.27 -10.91
CA ASN A 141 17.91 3.17 -9.45
C ASN A 141 17.31 4.43 -8.83
N TYR A 142 16.83 5.35 -9.64
CA TYR A 142 16.19 6.58 -9.20
C TYR A 142 14.68 6.43 -9.30
N TYR A 143 13.96 6.94 -8.29
CA TYR A 143 12.50 6.89 -8.23
C TYR A 143 11.91 8.27 -8.01
N LYS A 144 10.75 8.52 -8.64
CA LYS A 144 9.90 9.67 -8.39
C LYS A 144 8.85 9.32 -7.34
N PRO A 145 8.69 10.15 -6.30
CA PRO A 145 7.59 9.99 -5.35
C PRO A 145 6.25 10.28 -6.04
N GLY A 146 5.23 9.51 -5.68
CA GLY A 146 3.84 9.70 -6.08
C GLY A 146 2.91 9.56 -4.88
N ASN A 147 1.63 9.92 -5.08
CA ASN A 147 0.60 9.86 -4.04
C ASN A 147 1.08 10.48 -2.71
N ILE A 148 1.49 11.75 -2.77
CA ILE A 148 2.03 12.46 -1.61
C ILE A 148 0.86 12.93 -0.73
N ILE A 149 0.91 12.61 0.56
CA ILE A 149 -0.11 13.01 1.54
C ILE A 149 0.52 13.72 2.73
N SER A 150 -0.23 14.62 3.35
CA SER A 150 0.14 15.20 4.64
C SER A 150 -0.25 14.27 5.79
N ALA A 151 0.70 13.97 6.68
CA ALA A 151 0.45 13.16 7.86
C ALA A 151 -0.50 13.89 8.83
N PRO A 152 -1.53 13.20 9.37
CA PRO A 152 -2.35 13.77 10.42
C PRO A 152 -1.56 13.86 11.73
N LYS A 153 -2.10 14.58 12.71
CA LYS A 153 -1.60 14.58 14.09
C LYS A 153 -1.80 13.22 14.75
N ALA A 154 -2.95 12.59 14.50
CA ALA A 154 -3.27 11.27 15.01
C ALA A 154 -4.21 10.51 14.08
N TYR A 155 -4.18 9.18 14.19
CA TYR A 155 -5.20 8.31 13.66
C TYR A 155 -6.12 7.84 14.79
N ILE A 156 -7.40 7.59 14.50
CA ILE A 156 -8.32 6.91 15.40
C ILE A 156 -8.77 5.61 14.73
N ILE A 157 -8.72 4.50 15.47
CA ILE A 157 -9.04 3.16 14.99
C ILE A 157 -10.07 2.53 15.94
N PRO A 158 -11.28 2.20 15.44
CA PRO A 158 -12.27 1.49 16.24
C PRO A 158 -11.74 0.14 16.74
N GLN A 159 -12.06 -0.20 17.99
CA GLN A 159 -11.54 -1.40 18.66
C GLN A 159 -11.93 -2.73 17.99
N GLY A 160 -12.94 -2.73 17.13
CA GLY A 160 -13.37 -3.90 16.36
C GLY A 160 -12.34 -4.41 15.36
N TRP A 161 -11.42 -3.55 14.90
CA TRP A 161 -10.35 -3.89 13.95
C TRP A 161 -9.14 -4.52 14.65
N HIS A 162 -9.40 -5.60 15.40
CA HIS A 162 -8.45 -6.26 16.27
C HIS A 162 -7.18 -6.74 15.55
N GLU A 163 -7.29 -7.29 14.34
CA GLU A 163 -6.12 -7.74 13.57
C GLU A 163 -5.15 -6.59 13.28
N VAL A 164 -5.66 -5.45 12.81
CA VAL A 164 -4.85 -4.25 12.56
C VAL A 164 -4.23 -3.75 13.86
N ILE A 165 -5.02 -3.68 14.94
CA ILE A 165 -4.55 -3.26 16.26
C ILE A 165 -3.42 -4.16 16.76
N ASP A 166 -3.53 -5.48 16.58
CA ASP A 166 -2.51 -6.42 17.03
C ASP A 166 -1.23 -6.34 16.19
N ILE A 167 -1.35 -6.11 14.88
CA ILE A 167 -0.19 -5.82 14.02
C ILE A 167 0.49 -4.51 14.45
N LEU A 168 -0.26 -3.45 14.73
CA LEU A 168 0.32 -2.19 15.23
C LEU A 168 1.08 -2.41 16.54
N LYS A 169 0.52 -3.18 17.49
CA LYS A 169 1.22 -3.54 18.75
C LYS A 169 2.50 -4.32 18.48
N LEU A 170 2.47 -5.30 17.59
CA LEU A 170 3.64 -6.12 17.22
C LEU A 170 4.77 -5.23 16.67
N ASN A 171 4.41 -4.14 16.01
CA ASN A 171 5.33 -3.14 15.47
C ASN A 171 5.75 -2.05 16.48
N GLY A 172 5.40 -2.22 17.76
CA GLY A 172 5.79 -1.29 18.83
C GLY A 172 5.09 0.06 18.78
N VAL A 173 3.96 0.16 18.07
CA VAL A 173 3.18 1.40 18.00
C VAL A 173 2.60 1.72 19.37
N VAL A 174 2.86 2.94 19.84
CA VAL A 174 2.23 3.47 21.06
C VAL A 174 0.83 3.96 20.70
N MET A 175 -0.17 3.42 21.41
CA MET A 175 -1.58 3.73 21.21
C MET A 175 -2.26 3.98 22.55
N ASN A 176 -3.16 4.95 22.60
CA ASN A 176 -3.97 5.25 23.78
C ASN A 176 -5.42 4.83 23.52
N ARG A 177 -6.09 4.27 24.52
CA ARG A 177 -7.51 3.93 24.43
C ARG A 177 -8.38 5.06 25.00
N PHE A 178 -9.54 5.29 24.40
CA PHE A 178 -10.55 6.16 25.00
C PHE A 178 -11.15 5.51 26.24
N LEU A 179 -11.22 6.28 27.33
CA LEU A 179 -11.76 5.81 28.62
C LEU A 179 -13.28 5.96 28.72
N LYS A 180 -13.87 6.76 27.82
CA LYS A 180 -15.30 7.02 27.70
C LYS A 180 -15.64 7.35 26.25
N ASP A 181 -16.90 7.20 25.89
CA ASP A 181 -17.40 7.62 24.58
C ASP A 181 -17.11 9.10 24.37
N THR A 182 -16.66 9.45 23.17
CA THR A 182 -16.18 10.80 22.84
C THR A 182 -16.51 11.12 21.39
N THR A 183 -16.94 12.34 21.12
CA THR A 183 -17.14 12.83 19.76
C THR A 183 -15.98 13.73 19.36
N ILE A 184 -15.37 13.45 18.21
CA ILE A 184 -14.18 14.17 17.71
C ILE A 184 -14.41 14.57 16.26
N GLU A 185 -13.98 15.78 15.89
CA GLU A 185 -13.92 16.22 14.50
C GLU A 185 -12.74 15.55 13.79
N THR A 186 -13.03 14.88 12.68
CA THR A 186 -12.05 14.07 11.95
C THR A 186 -12.16 14.30 10.46
N GLU A 187 -11.06 14.13 9.75
CA GLU A 187 -11.07 13.90 8.31
C GLU A 187 -11.26 12.39 8.07
N THR A 188 -12.25 12.05 7.25
CA THR A 188 -12.63 10.68 6.92
C THR A 188 -12.39 10.41 5.45
N TYR A 189 -12.06 9.17 5.10
CA TYR A 189 -12.02 8.73 3.71
C TYR A 189 -13.28 7.97 3.34
N LYS A 190 -13.78 8.23 2.13
CA LYS A 190 -14.70 7.36 1.42
C LYS A 190 -13.97 6.71 0.25
N ILE A 191 -14.09 5.39 0.12
CA ILE A 191 -13.60 4.64 -1.03
C ILE A 191 -14.59 4.86 -2.18
N GLU A 192 -14.16 5.54 -3.24
CA GLU A 192 -15.01 5.78 -4.41
C GLU A 192 -14.86 4.67 -5.44
N ASP A 193 -13.64 4.17 -5.61
CA ASP A 193 -13.33 3.07 -6.53
C ASP A 193 -12.10 2.29 -6.06
N TYR A 194 -12.04 1.01 -6.41
CA TYR A 194 -10.90 0.13 -6.20
C TYR A 194 -11.07 -1.14 -7.03
N LYS A 195 -9.97 -1.86 -7.24
CA LYS A 195 -9.96 -3.20 -7.81
C LYS A 195 -9.38 -4.18 -6.81
N SER A 196 -9.76 -5.46 -6.92
CA SER A 196 -9.20 -6.53 -6.10
C SER A 196 -8.63 -7.65 -6.97
N PHE A 197 -7.58 -8.31 -6.50
CA PHE A 197 -7.04 -9.49 -7.17
C PHE A 197 -8.07 -10.63 -7.20
N ALA A 198 -8.26 -11.23 -8.38
CA ALA A 198 -9.19 -12.34 -8.57
C ALA A 198 -8.73 -13.64 -7.88
N LYS A 199 -7.42 -13.78 -7.62
CA LYS A 199 -6.83 -14.92 -6.93
C LYS A 199 -6.07 -14.44 -5.70
N PRO A 200 -6.05 -15.24 -4.62
CA PRO A 200 -5.30 -14.88 -3.44
C PRO A 200 -3.80 -14.87 -3.73
N TYR A 201 -3.10 -13.92 -3.13
CA TYR A 201 -1.65 -13.84 -3.06
C TYR A 201 -1.26 -13.72 -1.59
N GLU A 202 -0.44 -14.65 -1.10
CA GLU A 202 -0.07 -14.70 0.33
C GLU A 202 -1.28 -14.71 1.29
N LYS A 203 -2.38 -15.38 0.91
CA LYS A 203 -3.70 -15.42 1.61
C LYS A 203 -4.56 -14.16 1.50
N HIS A 204 -4.16 -13.20 0.68
CA HIS A 204 -4.86 -11.91 0.55
C HIS A 204 -5.42 -11.67 -0.85
N HIS A 205 -6.58 -11.01 -0.92
CA HIS A 205 -7.17 -10.49 -2.17
C HIS A 205 -6.83 -9.00 -2.27
N LYS A 206 -5.59 -8.71 -2.68
CA LYS A 206 -5.04 -7.37 -2.63
C LYS A 206 -5.93 -6.35 -3.36
N ASN A 207 -6.26 -5.25 -2.69
CA ASN A 207 -6.92 -4.07 -3.25
C ASN A 207 -5.89 -3.14 -3.90
N TYR A 208 -6.21 -2.55 -5.05
CA TYR A 208 -5.34 -1.66 -5.83
C TYR A 208 -6.16 -0.67 -6.68
N ASP A 209 -5.48 0.29 -7.33
CA ASP A 209 -6.10 1.41 -8.07
C ASP A 209 -7.14 2.17 -7.21
N ILE A 210 -6.78 2.41 -5.94
CA ILE A 210 -7.71 2.90 -4.91
C ILE A 210 -7.93 4.40 -5.08
N VAL A 211 -9.19 4.79 -5.25
CA VAL A 211 -9.63 6.18 -5.36
C VAL A 211 -10.44 6.55 -4.12
N THR A 212 -10.07 7.63 -3.46
CA THR A 212 -10.74 8.09 -2.24
C THR A 212 -11.10 9.56 -2.28
N THR A 213 -12.20 9.93 -1.65
CA THR A 213 -12.50 11.32 -1.30
C THR A 213 -12.35 11.53 0.21
N LYS A 214 -12.09 12.78 0.60
CA LYS A 214 -11.96 13.20 1.99
C LYS A 214 -13.15 14.05 2.40
N LYS A 215 -13.58 13.91 3.65
CA LYS A 215 -14.61 14.78 4.25
C LYS A 215 -14.36 14.99 5.73
N GLU A 216 -14.45 16.24 6.17
CA GLU A 216 -14.48 16.58 7.59
C GLU A 216 -15.85 16.20 8.19
N GLN A 217 -15.83 15.41 9.25
CA GLN A 217 -17.01 14.92 9.94
C GLN A 217 -16.77 14.79 11.45
N SER A 218 -17.80 15.14 12.23
CA SER A 218 -17.84 14.82 13.65
C SER A 218 -18.25 13.35 13.82
N ILE A 219 -17.35 12.53 14.37
CA ILE A 219 -17.56 11.10 14.55
C ILE A 219 -17.65 10.79 16.03
N HIS A 220 -18.66 10.01 16.40
CA HIS A 220 -18.83 9.47 17.74
C HIS A 220 -18.01 8.18 17.88
N PHE A 221 -17.05 8.19 18.79
CA PHE A 221 -16.19 7.06 19.13
C PHE A 221 -16.57 6.47 20.47
N LEU A 222 -16.39 5.16 20.61
CA LEU A 222 -16.76 4.42 21.80
C LEU A 222 -15.57 4.31 22.76
N LYS A 223 -15.88 4.13 24.04
CA LYS A 223 -14.93 3.66 25.03
C LYS A 223 -14.22 2.41 24.52
N GLY A 224 -12.89 2.42 24.56
CA GLY A 224 -12.04 1.31 24.10
C GLY A 224 -11.46 1.49 22.71
N ASP A 225 -11.99 2.38 21.88
CA ASP A 225 -11.38 2.76 20.60
C ASP A 225 -10.01 3.41 20.83
N TYR A 226 -9.14 3.34 19.83
CA TYR A 226 -7.74 3.76 19.95
C TYR A 226 -7.50 5.09 19.26
N ILE A 227 -6.75 5.97 19.91
CA ILE A 227 -6.09 7.12 19.28
C ILE A 227 -4.58 6.84 19.23
N VAL A 228 -4.00 7.06 18.06
CA VAL A 228 -2.60 6.78 17.72
C VAL A 228 -1.95 8.06 17.23
N PHE A 229 -1.18 8.72 18.09
CA PHE A 229 -0.49 9.95 17.72
C PHE A 229 0.66 9.67 16.76
N CYS A 230 0.76 10.43 15.68
CA CYS A 230 1.82 10.25 14.67
C CYS A 230 3.20 10.72 15.16
N ASN A 231 3.27 11.51 16.25
CA ASN A 231 4.54 12.00 16.79
C ASN A 231 5.27 10.93 17.62
N GLN A 232 5.69 9.85 16.96
CA GLN A 232 6.45 8.74 17.54
C GLN A 232 7.39 8.13 16.49
N PRO A 233 8.44 7.37 16.88
CA PRO A 233 9.47 6.89 15.94
C PRO A 233 8.93 6.12 14.73
N CYS A 234 7.82 5.39 14.87
CA CYS A 234 7.18 4.65 13.79
C CYS A 234 6.23 5.50 12.92
N LYS A 235 6.37 6.84 12.88
CA LYS A 235 5.48 7.74 12.12
C LYS A 235 5.34 7.35 10.65
N ARG A 236 6.46 7.03 9.99
CA ARG A 236 6.45 6.58 8.59
C ARG A 236 5.66 5.29 8.40
N TYR A 237 5.88 4.30 9.28
CA TYR A 237 5.11 3.06 9.31
C TYR A 237 3.60 3.33 9.48
N LEU A 238 3.22 4.21 10.41
CA LEU A 238 1.81 4.56 10.61
C LEU A 238 1.18 5.14 9.34
N VAL A 239 1.86 6.11 8.72
CA VAL A 239 1.36 6.77 7.51
C VAL A 239 1.25 5.78 6.35
N GLU A 240 2.30 5.02 6.06
CA GLU A 240 2.27 4.08 4.93
C GLU A 240 1.29 2.91 5.14
N MET A 241 1.04 2.49 6.38
CA MET A 241 0.14 1.37 6.65
C MET A 241 -1.33 1.78 6.82
N LEU A 242 -1.61 2.98 7.36
CA LEU A 242 -2.97 3.42 7.68
C LEU A 242 -3.60 4.30 6.61
N GLU A 243 -2.85 4.85 5.65
CA GLU A 243 -3.44 5.58 4.52
C GLU A 243 -3.94 4.58 3.46
N PRO A 244 -5.23 4.62 3.07
CA PRO A 244 -5.82 3.57 2.25
C PRO A 244 -5.17 3.45 0.87
N SER A 245 -4.72 4.57 0.29
CA SER A 245 -4.14 4.62 -1.06
C SER A 245 -2.65 4.23 -1.13
N ALA A 246 -2.01 3.83 -0.03
CA ALA A 246 -0.61 3.41 -0.05
C ALA A 246 -0.42 1.99 -0.62
N ASP A 247 0.73 1.77 -1.27
CA ASP A 247 1.03 0.54 -2.03
C ASP A 247 0.78 -0.76 -1.25
N ASP A 248 1.10 -0.78 0.05
CA ASP A 248 0.97 -1.92 0.94
C ASP A 248 0.25 -1.56 2.25
N SER A 249 -0.71 -0.62 2.18
CA SER A 249 -1.56 -0.30 3.33
C SER A 249 -2.37 -1.50 3.82
N PHE A 250 -2.91 -1.42 5.04
CA PHE A 250 -3.87 -2.40 5.54
C PHE A 250 -5.11 -2.52 4.63
N PHE A 251 -5.52 -1.43 3.99
CA PHE A 251 -6.60 -1.48 3.00
C PHE A 251 -6.20 -2.25 1.75
N SER A 252 -5.00 -1.98 1.23
CA SER A 252 -4.43 -2.71 0.09
C SER A 252 -4.33 -4.20 0.39
N TRP A 253 -4.01 -4.58 1.63
CA TRP A 253 -3.99 -5.98 2.07
C TRP A 253 -5.31 -6.50 2.65
N ASN A 254 -6.44 -5.90 2.25
CA ASN A 254 -7.80 -6.39 2.48
C ASN A 254 -8.21 -6.59 3.95
N PHE A 255 -7.51 -5.96 4.91
CA PHE A 255 -7.82 -6.04 6.34
C PHE A 255 -9.13 -5.32 6.70
N PHE A 256 -9.62 -4.44 5.82
CA PHE A 256 -10.80 -3.63 6.05
C PHE A 256 -11.99 -3.98 5.15
N ASP A 257 -11.95 -5.09 4.40
CA ASP A 257 -12.95 -5.41 3.38
C ASP A 257 -14.40 -5.46 3.88
N ALA A 258 -14.62 -5.63 5.19
CA ALA A 258 -15.96 -5.61 5.78
C ALA A 258 -16.74 -4.31 5.49
N ILE A 259 -16.06 -3.18 5.22
CA ILE A 259 -16.71 -1.91 4.84
C ILE A 259 -17.18 -1.86 3.38
N LEU A 260 -16.73 -2.79 2.53
CA LEU A 260 -16.94 -2.73 1.09
C LEU A 260 -18.30 -3.31 0.68
N GLN A 261 -18.82 -4.23 1.49
CA GLN A 261 -20.14 -4.80 1.30
C GLN A 261 -21.19 -3.97 2.05
N GLN A 262 -22.21 -3.53 1.31
CA GLN A 262 -23.39 -2.90 1.90
C GLN A 262 -24.14 -3.90 2.79
N LYS A 263 -24.54 -3.51 4.01
CA LYS A 263 -25.23 -4.41 4.95
C LYS A 263 -26.74 -4.14 5.02
N GLU A 264 -27.13 -2.88 4.98
CA GLU A 264 -28.53 -2.44 4.99
C GLU A 264 -29.05 -2.19 3.57
N GLY A 265 -30.36 -2.22 3.40
CA GLY A 265 -31.01 -1.92 2.14
C GLY A 265 -32.47 -1.56 2.36
N TYR A 266 -33.23 -1.49 1.28
CA TYR A 266 -34.66 -1.20 1.34
C TYR A 266 -35.46 -2.24 0.57
N SER A 267 -36.75 -2.36 0.91
CA SER A 267 -37.72 -3.09 0.10
C SER A 267 -38.55 -2.11 -0.70
N ASP A 268 -38.58 -2.27 -2.03
CA ASP A 268 -39.20 -1.34 -2.98
C ASP A 268 -40.61 -0.91 -2.55
N TYR A 269 -41.47 -1.86 -2.19
CA TYR A 269 -42.87 -1.59 -1.82
C TYR A 269 -43.07 -0.71 -0.58
N ARG A 270 -42.06 -0.56 0.29
CA ARG A 270 -42.08 0.40 1.40
C ARG A 270 -41.29 1.67 1.08
N TRP A 271 -40.26 1.54 0.25
CA TRP A 271 -39.37 2.65 -0.05
C TRP A 271 -39.98 3.66 -1.00
N GLU A 272 -40.81 3.24 -1.96
CA GLU A 272 -41.44 4.12 -2.96
C GLU A 272 -42.13 5.34 -2.33
N ASP A 273 -43.04 5.12 -1.37
CA ASP A 273 -43.77 6.21 -0.71
C ASP A 273 -42.81 7.10 0.10
N VAL A 274 -41.88 6.51 0.84
CA VAL A 274 -40.90 7.24 1.66
C VAL A 274 -39.95 8.06 0.79
N ALA A 275 -39.52 7.51 -0.35
CA ALA A 275 -38.65 8.18 -1.32
C ALA A 275 -39.37 9.35 -1.99
N ALA A 276 -40.65 9.17 -2.36
CA ALA A 276 -41.47 10.23 -2.91
C ALA A 276 -41.62 11.39 -1.91
N ASP A 277 -41.91 11.08 -0.65
CA ASP A 277 -42.00 12.05 0.44
C ASP A 277 -40.66 12.77 0.66
N TYR A 278 -39.58 12.00 0.68
CA TYR A 278 -38.23 12.54 0.82
C TYR A 278 -37.89 13.52 -0.31
N LEU A 279 -38.19 13.18 -1.57
CA LEU A 279 -37.98 14.07 -2.72
C LEU A 279 -38.86 15.33 -2.68
N ARG A 280 -40.09 15.24 -2.17
CA ARG A 280 -40.95 16.42 -1.96
C ARG A 280 -40.35 17.39 -0.94
N LEU A 281 -39.73 16.85 0.12
CA LEU A 281 -39.07 17.63 1.16
C LEU A 281 -37.67 18.12 0.76
N HIS A 282 -37.03 17.50 -0.25
CA HIS A 282 -35.66 17.82 -0.69
C HIS A 282 -35.61 18.10 -2.21
N PRO A 283 -36.10 19.25 -2.69
CA PRO A 283 -36.14 19.61 -4.10
C PRO A 283 -34.77 19.54 -4.81
N GLN A 284 -33.68 19.80 -4.07
CA GLN A 284 -32.32 19.70 -4.59
C GLN A 284 -31.96 18.27 -5.02
N ILE A 285 -32.39 17.24 -4.27
CA ILE A 285 -32.14 15.84 -4.63
C ILE A 285 -33.02 15.42 -5.81
N LYS A 286 -34.27 15.92 -5.83
CA LYS A 286 -35.18 15.70 -6.97
C LYS A 286 -34.59 16.27 -8.26
N GLN A 287 -33.99 17.46 -8.21
CA GLN A 287 -33.32 18.06 -9.36
C GLN A 287 -32.15 17.19 -9.85
N LEU A 288 -31.28 16.73 -8.93
CA LEU A 288 -30.17 15.83 -9.28
C LEU A 288 -30.64 14.52 -9.93
N LEU A 289 -31.74 13.95 -9.43
CA LEU A 289 -32.35 12.75 -10.01
C LEU A 289 -32.83 13.01 -11.46
N GLU A 290 -33.59 14.09 -11.67
CA GLU A 290 -34.12 14.44 -13.00
C GLU A 290 -33.02 14.81 -13.99
N ASP A 291 -31.97 15.49 -13.55
CA ASP A 291 -30.83 15.80 -14.41
C ASP A 291 -30.07 14.53 -14.79
N LYS A 292 -29.88 13.59 -13.85
CA LYS A 292 -29.28 12.29 -14.18
C LYS A 292 -30.13 11.52 -15.20
N LYS A 293 -31.46 11.52 -15.07
CA LYS A 293 -32.38 10.89 -16.05
C LYS A 293 -32.26 11.48 -17.46
N LYS A 294 -31.98 12.77 -17.60
CA LYS A 294 -31.76 13.39 -18.92
C LYS A 294 -30.44 12.95 -19.57
N THR A 295 -29.41 12.73 -18.76
CA THR A 295 -28.04 12.46 -19.25
C THR A 295 -27.74 10.97 -19.42
N ASP A 296 -28.53 10.08 -18.82
CA ASP A 296 -28.26 8.64 -18.74
C ASP A 296 -29.52 7.84 -19.06
N THR A 297 -29.64 7.38 -20.31
CA THR A 297 -30.82 6.67 -20.82
C THR A 297 -31.03 5.32 -20.15
N ALA A 298 -29.96 4.61 -19.80
CA ALA A 298 -30.03 3.34 -19.09
C ALA A 298 -30.57 3.54 -17.66
N PHE A 299 -30.10 4.59 -16.97
CA PHE A 299 -30.62 4.98 -15.67
C PHE A 299 -32.09 5.40 -15.72
N ALA A 300 -32.47 6.22 -16.72
CA ALA A 300 -33.85 6.68 -16.90
C ALA A 300 -34.84 5.53 -17.14
N ALA A 301 -34.38 4.44 -17.76
CA ALA A 301 -35.19 3.24 -18.03
C ALA A 301 -35.24 2.25 -16.86
N SER A 302 -34.55 2.50 -15.74
CA SER A 302 -34.49 1.58 -14.59
C SER A 302 -35.11 2.21 -13.34
N SER A 303 -36.26 1.67 -12.90
CA SER A 303 -36.91 2.06 -11.64
C SER A 303 -36.00 1.78 -10.44
N THR A 304 -35.39 0.59 -10.40
CA THR A 304 -34.46 0.20 -9.33
C THR A 304 -33.27 1.14 -9.23
N ALA A 305 -32.68 1.57 -10.36
CA ALA A 305 -31.56 2.50 -10.33
C ALA A 305 -31.96 3.88 -9.79
N GLN A 306 -33.15 4.37 -10.16
CA GLN A 306 -33.69 5.63 -9.67
C GLN A 306 -34.01 5.59 -8.17
N LEU A 307 -34.68 4.54 -7.69
CA LEU A 307 -34.95 4.34 -6.26
C LEU A 307 -33.66 4.26 -5.44
N ASN A 308 -32.66 3.55 -5.94
CA ASN A 308 -31.37 3.41 -5.28
C ASN A 308 -30.61 4.75 -5.26
N PHE A 309 -30.74 5.56 -6.31
CA PHE A 309 -30.19 6.93 -6.31
C PHE A 309 -30.79 7.77 -5.20
N VAL A 310 -32.12 7.75 -5.03
CA VAL A 310 -32.77 8.49 -3.93
C VAL A 310 -32.30 7.94 -2.58
N TYR A 311 -32.24 6.60 -2.43
CA TYR A 311 -31.78 5.96 -1.21
C TYR A 311 -30.36 6.39 -0.82
N LYS A 312 -29.40 6.32 -1.75
CA LYS A 312 -28.00 6.74 -1.52
C LYS A 312 -27.83 8.23 -1.22
N ASN A 313 -28.79 9.06 -1.60
CA ASN A 313 -28.84 10.50 -1.31
C ASN A 313 -29.77 10.84 -0.14
N SER A 314 -30.16 9.84 0.65
CA SER A 314 -31.03 9.96 1.82
C SER A 314 -30.27 9.63 3.11
N PRO A 315 -30.77 10.04 4.29
CA PRO A 315 -30.19 9.64 5.57
C PRO A 315 -30.37 8.15 5.89
N TYR A 316 -31.16 7.42 5.09
CA TYR A 316 -31.41 5.98 5.28
C TYR A 316 -30.33 5.08 4.69
N TYR A 317 -29.46 5.62 3.84
CA TYR A 317 -28.30 4.87 3.36
C TYR A 317 -27.27 4.73 4.47
N GLU A 318 -26.81 3.50 4.68
CA GLU A 318 -25.90 3.19 5.78
C GLU A 318 -24.61 4.03 5.71
N PRO A 319 -24.32 4.85 6.74
CA PRO A 319 -23.19 5.76 6.68
C PRO A 319 -21.81 5.07 6.60
N SER A 320 -21.74 3.80 7.02
CA SER A 320 -20.51 3.00 7.07
C SER A 320 -20.10 2.38 5.74
N HIS A 321 -21.01 2.25 4.76
CA HIS A 321 -20.65 1.63 3.46
C HIS A 321 -19.57 2.45 2.77
N LEU A 322 -18.48 1.79 2.38
CA LEU A 322 -17.32 2.39 1.72
C LEU A 322 -16.63 3.50 2.54
N ARG A 323 -16.97 3.68 3.82
CA ARG A 323 -16.25 4.60 4.71
C ARG A 323 -15.05 3.87 5.28
N TYR A 324 -13.87 4.37 4.97
CA TYR A 324 -12.63 3.85 5.54
C TYR A 324 -12.65 4.00 7.07
N PRO A 325 -12.33 2.94 7.83
CA PRO A 325 -12.58 2.93 9.26
C PRO A 325 -11.42 3.49 10.09
N VAL A 326 -10.37 4.02 9.45
CA VAL A 326 -9.31 4.76 10.15
C VAL A 326 -9.50 6.25 9.91
N TYR A 327 -9.69 6.99 11.01
CA TYR A 327 -10.05 8.39 10.99
C TYR A 327 -8.81 9.25 11.24
N ARG A 328 -8.72 10.40 10.57
CA ARG A 328 -7.58 11.31 10.67
C ARG A 328 -7.93 12.51 11.54
N VAL A 329 -7.12 12.79 12.56
CA VAL A 329 -7.17 14.05 13.32
C VAL A 329 -6.10 14.98 12.75
N VAL A 330 -6.51 16.02 12.02
CA VAL A 330 -5.58 16.85 11.23
C VAL A 330 -4.94 17.99 12.05
N LYS A 331 -5.56 18.42 13.16
CA LYS A 331 -5.14 19.58 13.98
C LYS A 331 -4.78 19.23 15.43
#